data_AF-A0A812C865-F1
#
_entry.id   AF-A0A812C865-F1
#
_cell.length_a   1.000
_cell.length_b   1.000
_cell.length_c   1.000
_cell.angle_alpha   90.00
_cell.angle_beta   90.00
_cell.angle_gamma   90.00
#
_symmetry.space_group_name_H-M   'P 1'
#
loop_
_entity.id
_entity.type
_entity.pdbx_description
1 polymer ?
#
loop_
_entity_poly.entity_id
_entity_poly.type
_entity_poly.pdbx_seq_one_letter_code
_entity_poly.pdbx_strand_id
1 'polypeptide(L)'
;MFYFSIVRQCKNDCTIKGVQIPAGAVIHIPIQCLHDDPKLWLNPETFDPERFNKENKSKHIPYSYLPFGAGPRICSGIRLAQLEFKMAVVEMIRHFRFVPCEKTEALVYLSIYLSIYLSIYLSIYLSTQFSYLSIYLSIYLSIYLFPFISTQSLHIYLSIYLSIYLSIYLSIYY
;
A
#
# COMPACT_ATOMS: atom_id res chain seq x y z
N MET A 1 13.51 -28.55 -13.23
CA MET A 1 12.50 -27.56 -12.81
C MET A 1 13.00 -26.93 -11.52
N PHE A 2 13.44 -25.67 -11.54
CA PHE A 2 13.95 -24.97 -10.36
C PHE A 2 12.78 -24.34 -9.61
N TYR A 3 12.36 -24.93 -8.50
CA TYR A 3 11.36 -24.33 -7.63
C TYR A 3 11.98 -23.17 -6.84
N PHE A 4 11.24 -22.06 -6.69
CA PHE A 4 11.70 -20.94 -5.89
C PHE A 4 11.90 -21.38 -4.44
N SER A 5 13.15 -21.31 -3.97
CA SER A 5 13.53 -21.73 -2.62
C SER A 5 14.54 -20.77 -2.02
N ILE A 6 14.49 -20.65 -0.69
CA ILE A 6 15.49 -19.90 0.08
C ILE A 6 16.41 -20.91 0.74
N VAL A 7 17.71 -20.73 0.56
CA VAL A 7 18.73 -21.60 1.14
C VAL A 7 19.33 -20.97 2.39
N ARG A 8 19.57 -21.80 3.40
CA ARG A 8 20.26 -21.46 4.65
C ARG A 8 21.32 -22.51 4.94
N GLN A 9 22.44 -22.08 5.51
CA GLN A 9 23.45 -23.01 6.02
C GLN A 9 23.46 -22.93 7.54
N CYS A 10 23.39 -24.09 8.19
CA CYS A 10 23.48 -24.19 9.64
C CYS A 10 24.92 -23.92 10.07
N LYS A 11 25.13 -22.97 10.99
CA LYS A 11 26.49 -22.64 11.46
C LYS A 11 27.00 -23.57 12.55
N ASN A 12 26.11 -23.96 13.44
CA ASN A 12 26.40 -24.80 14.59
C ASN A 12 25.42 -25.97 14.61
N ASP A 13 25.78 -27.06 15.27
CA ASP A 13 24.84 -28.14 15.55
C ASP A 13 23.63 -27.58 16.32
N CYS A 14 22.43 -27.90 15.87
CA CYS A 14 21.21 -27.50 16.54
C CYS A 14 20.12 -28.56 16.44
N THR A 15 19.15 -28.51 17.34
CA THR A 15 17.97 -29.37 17.30
C THR A 15 16.73 -28.52 17.10
N ILE A 16 15.97 -28.78 16.04
CA ILE A 16 14.70 -28.09 15.75
C ILE A 16 13.59 -29.12 15.76
N LYS A 17 12.61 -28.95 16.65
CA LYS A 17 11.45 -29.88 16.80
C LYS A 17 11.86 -31.36 16.90
N GLY A 18 12.96 -31.64 17.61
CA GLY A 18 13.49 -33.01 17.79
C GLY A 18 14.37 -33.52 16.63
N VAL A 19 14.51 -32.75 15.54
CA VAL A 19 15.41 -33.09 14.43
C VAL A 19 16.77 -32.46 14.67
N GLN A 20 17.83 -33.29 14.71
CA GLN A 20 19.21 -32.83 14.79
C GLN A 20 19.68 -32.36 13.41
N ILE A 21 20.23 -31.15 13.36
CA ILE A 21 20.75 -30.51 12.17
C ILE A 21 22.23 -30.18 12.44
N PRO A 22 23.18 -30.85 11.77
CA PRO A 22 24.59 -30.61 12.00
C PRO A 22 25.05 -29.27 11.42
N ALA A 23 26.13 -28.74 11.96
CA ALA A 23 26.87 -27.62 11.41
C ALA A 23 27.27 -27.92 9.96
N GLY A 24 27.17 -26.92 9.10
CA GLY A 24 27.42 -27.05 7.67
C GLY A 24 26.22 -27.57 6.86
N ALA A 25 25.18 -28.12 7.49
CA ALA A 25 23.99 -28.59 6.78
C ALA A 25 23.32 -27.46 5.98
N VAL A 26 22.95 -27.76 4.73
CA VAL A 26 22.23 -26.85 3.84
C VAL A 26 20.75 -27.15 3.93
N ILE A 27 19.97 -26.17 4.34
CA ILE A 27 18.53 -26.24 4.50
C ILE A 27 17.86 -25.47 3.36
N HIS A 28 17.07 -26.19 2.57
CA HIS A 28 16.22 -25.60 1.54
C HIS A 28 14.84 -25.34 2.13
N ILE A 29 14.39 -24.09 2.05
CA ILE A 29 13.03 -23.70 2.38
C ILE A 29 12.26 -23.65 1.06
N PRO A 30 11.31 -24.58 0.81
CA PRO A 30 10.62 -24.67 -0.47
C PRO A 30 9.48 -23.62 -0.51
N ILE A 31 9.83 -22.38 -0.82
CA ILE A 31 8.91 -21.24 -0.76
C ILE A 31 7.71 -21.42 -1.69
N GLN A 32 7.96 -21.87 -2.92
CA GLN A 32 6.86 -22.11 -3.87
C GLN A 32 5.89 -23.17 -3.35
N CYS A 33 6.38 -24.33 -2.90
CA CYS A 33 5.53 -25.37 -2.32
C CYS A 33 4.76 -24.88 -1.08
N LEU A 34 5.35 -23.97 -0.31
CA LEU A 34 4.70 -23.37 0.86
C LEU A 34 3.59 -22.38 0.47
N HIS A 35 3.75 -21.65 -0.63
CA HIS A 35 2.75 -20.70 -1.13
C HIS A 35 1.61 -21.43 -1.86
N ASP A 36 1.91 -22.61 -2.41
CA ASP A 36 0.96 -23.44 -3.13
C ASP A 36 0.30 -24.53 -2.25
N ASP A 37 0.62 -24.60 -0.94
CA ASP A 37 0.11 -25.67 -0.07
C ASP A 37 -1.38 -25.45 0.28
N PRO A 38 -2.30 -26.34 -0.17
CA PRO A 38 -3.72 -26.21 0.11
C PRO A 38 -4.08 -26.34 1.60
N LYS A 39 -3.17 -26.84 2.44
CA LYS A 39 -3.36 -26.87 3.90
C LYS A 39 -3.15 -25.50 4.55
N LEU A 40 -2.39 -24.62 3.90
CA LEU A 40 -2.09 -23.27 4.39
C LEU A 40 -2.94 -22.21 3.68
N TRP A 41 -3.39 -22.51 2.46
CA TRP A 41 -3.99 -21.57 1.55
C TRP A 41 -5.24 -22.18 0.92
N LEU A 42 -6.40 -21.52 1.06
CA LEU A 42 -7.60 -21.94 0.34
C LEU A 42 -7.42 -21.64 -1.16
N ASN A 43 -7.66 -22.60 -2.06
CA ASN A 43 -7.53 -22.43 -3.52
C ASN A 43 -6.23 -21.68 -3.93
N PRO A 44 -5.03 -22.23 -3.61
CA PRO A 44 -3.76 -21.53 -3.77
C PRO A 44 -3.43 -21.14 -5.21
N GLU A 45 -3.89 -21.93 -6.18
CA GLU A 45 -3.75 -21.69 -7.62
C GLU A 45 -4.59 -20.51 -8.15
N THR A 46 -5.55 -20.03 -7.36
CA THR A 46 -6.42 -18.92 -7.75
C THR A 46 -5.83 -17.60 -7.29
N PHE A 47 -5.68 -16.66 -8.23
CA PHE A 47 -5.33 -15.28 -7.88
C PHE A 47 -6.48 -14.60 -7.13
N ASP A 48 -6.29 -14.42 -5.81
CA ASP A 48 -7.24 -13.78 -4.90
C ASP A 48 -6.55 -12.64 -4.11
N PRO A 49 -6.75 -11.37 -4.50
CA PRO A 49 -6.22 -10.21 -3.78
C PRO A 49 -6.73 -10.09 -2.35
N GLU A 50 -7.98 -10.49 -2.09
CA GLU A 50 -8.63 -10.31 -0.79
C GLU A 50 -8.00 -11.17 0.31
N ARG A 51 -7.29 -12.23 -0.08
CA ARG A 51 -6.42 -13.01 0.79
C ARG A 51 -5.47 -12.14 1.61
N PHE A 52 -4.96 -11.05 1.03
CA PHE A 52 -3.96 -10.19 1.68
C PHE A 52 -4.52 -8.86 2.21
N ASN A 53 -5.84 -8.71 2.27
CA ASN A 53 -6.48 -7.53 2.86
C ASN A 53 -6.23 -7.46 4.39
N LYS A 54 -6.58 -6.34 5.02
CA LYS A 54 -6.30 -6.11 6.45
C LYS A 54 -6.97 -7.15 7.37
N GLU A 55 -8.14 -7.64 7.02
CA GLU A 55 -8.96 -8.56 7.83
C GLU A 55 -8.50 -10.02 7.71
N ASN A 56 -8.05 -10.43 6.53
CA ASN A 56 -7.62 -11.80 6.25
C ASN A 56 -6.13 -12.00 6.55
N LYS A 57 -5.31 -10.96 6.44
CA LYS A 57 -3.87 -11.05 6.71
C LYS A 57 -3.54 -11.53 8.13
N SER A 58 -4.37 -11.20 9.13
CA SER A 58 -4.20 -11.68 10.51
C SER A 58 -4.51 -13.17 10.69
N LYS A 59 -5.28 -13.77 9.77
CA LYS A 59 -5.65 -15.19 9.80
C LYS A 59 -4.56 -16.10 9.23
N HIS A 60 -3.56 -15.55 8.57
CA HIS A 60 -2.48 -16.33 7.97
C HIS A 60 -1.58 -16.95 9.03
N ILE A 61 -1.23 -18.22 8.81
CA ILE A 61 -0.26 -18.93 9.66
C ILE A 61 1.08 -18.21 9.55
N PRO A 62 1.74 -17.86 10.67
CA PRO A 62 3.04 -17.22 10.63
C PRO A 62 4.03 -18.02 9.77
N TYR A 63 4.81 -17.31 8.96
CA TYR A 63 5.77 -17.87 8.02
C TYR A 63 5.17 -18.70 6.87
N SER A 64 3.87 -18.69 6.60
CA SER A 64 3.30 -19.31 5.39
C SER A 64 3.56 -18.47 4.12
N TYR A 65 3.69 -17.15 4.26
CA TYR A 65 3.97 -16.22 3.16
C TYR A 65 5.34 -15.56 3.31
N LEU A 66 6.27 -15.90 2.42
CA LEU A 66 7.69 -15.58 2.51
C LEU A 66 8.32 -15.12 1.17
N PRO A 67 7.66 -14.25 0.38
CA PRO A 67 8.19 -13.81 -0.92
C PRO A 67 9.54 -13.08 -0.81
N PHE A 68 9.84 -12.51 0.36
CA PHE A 68 11.09 -11.79 0.66
C PHE A 68 11.91 -12.47 1.77
N GLY A 69 11.56 -13.71 2.13
CA GLY A 69 12.10 -14.42 3.27
C GLY A 69 11.62 -13.87 4.62
N ALA A 70 12.26 -14.35 5.70
CA ALA A 70 12.02 -13.89 7.07
C ALA A 70 13.27 -14.06 7.94
N GLY A 71 13.18 -13.54 9.18
CA GLY A 71 14.25 -13.59 10.17
C GLY A 71 15.37 -12.58 9.90
N PRO A 72 16.56 -12.76 10.51
CA PRO A 72 17.68 -11.80 10.43
C PRO A 72 18.24 -11.57 9.02
N ARG A 73 17.90 -12.45 8.07
CA ARG A 73 18.31 -12.40 6.66
C ARG A 73 17.11 -12.21 5.73
N ILE A 74 16.08 -11.50 6.20
CA ILE A 74 14.99 -11.01 5.36
C ILE A 74 15.53 -9.98 4.35
N CYS A 75 14.91 -9.87 3.18
CA CYS A 75 15.30 -8.89 2.17
C CYS A 75 15.31 -7.46 2.74
N SER A 76 16.48 -6.83 2.74
CA SER A 76 16.66 -5.43 3.16
C SER A 76 15.96 -4.46 2.20
N GLY A 77 15.83 -4.83 0.93
CA GLY A 77 15.19 -4.04 -0.12
C GLY A 77 13.68 -4.15 -0.20
N ILE A 78 12.99 -4.82 0.74
CA ILE A 78 11.55 -5.08 0.65
C ILE A 78 10.72 -3.80 0.44
N ARG A 79 11.07 -2.71 1.14
CA ARG A 79 10.35 -1.43 1.02
C ARG A 79 10.57 -0.77 -0.34
N LEU A 80 11.80 -0.82 -0.85
CA LEU A 80 12.15 -0.27 -2.15
C LEU A 80 11.46 -1.06 -3.26
N ALA A 81 11.55 -2.38 -3.24
CA ALA A 81 10.91 -3.25 -4.24
C ALA A 81 9.38 -3.05 -4.27
N GLN A 82 8.74 -2.93 -3.10
CA GLN A 82 7.31 -2.64 -3.03
C GLN A 82 6.95 -1.26 -3.57
N LEU A 83 7.78 -0.24 -3.31
CA LEU A 83 7.57 1.11 -3.83
C LEU A 83 7.72 1.13 -5.35
N GLU A 84 8.84 0.62 -5.87
CA GLU A 84 9.14 0.57 -7.31
C GLU A 84 8.06 -0.20 -8.07
N PHE A 85 7.66 -1.38 -7.58
CA PHE A 85 6.61 -2.16 -8.22
C PHE A 85 5.28 -1.41 -8.25
N LYS A 86 4.86 -0.80 -7.13
CA LYS A 86 3.63 -0.01 -7.08
C LYS A 86 3.70 1.18 -8.03
N MET A 87 4.78 1.96 -8.02
CA MET A 87 4.95 3.12 -8.89
C MET A 87 4.92 2.72 -10.37
N ALA A 88 5.63 1.64 -10.75
CA ALA A 88 5.60 1.13 -12.12
C ALA A 88 4.19 0.73 -12.54
N VAL A 89 3.46 0.02 -11.68
CA VAL A 89 2.08 -0.41 -11.94
C VAL A 89 1.13 0.78 -12.06
N VAL A 90 1.23 1.79 -11.19
CA VAL A 90 0.49 3.05 -11.29
C VAL A 90 0.73 3.69 -12.64
N GLU A 91 2.00 3.85 -13.00
CA GLU A 91 2.40 4.55 -14.22
C GLU A 91 1.89 3.83 -15.47
N MET A 92 1.97 2.50 -15.48
CA MET A 92 1.45 1.69 -16.57
C MET A 92 -0.07 1.84 -16.73
N ILE A 93 -0.84 1.81 -15.64
CA ILE A 93 -2.32 1.88 -15.71
C ILE A 93 -2.82 3.29 -16.06
N ARG A 94 -2.06 4.34 -15.72
CA ARG A 94 -2.38 5.72 -16.09
C ARG A 94 -2.26 5.97 -17.59
N HIS A 95 -1.29 5.36 -18.25
CA HIS A 95 -0.96 5.64 -19.65
C HIS A 95 -1.44 4.56 -20.63
N PHE A 96 -1.60 3.32 -20.16
CA PHE A 96 -1.94 2.19 -21.00
C PHE A 96 -3.24 1.54 -20.56
N ARG A 97 -4.06 1.21 -21.55
CA ARG A 97 -5.20 0.31 -21.39
C ARG A 97 -4.75 -1.11 -21.69
N PHE A 98 -4.74 -1.96 -20.67
CA PHE A 98 -4.52 -3.39 -20.85
C PHE A 98 -5.78 -4.02 -21.46
N VAL A 99 -5.63 -4.85 -22.49
CA VAL A 99 -6.74 -5.58 -23.12
C VAL A 99 -6.34 -7.07 -23.19
N PRO A 100 -7.20 -8.00 -22.76
CA PRO A 100 -6.87 -9.41 -22.82
C PRO A 100 -6.81 -9.90 -24.27
N CYS A 101 -5.98 -10.90 -24.54
CA CYS A 101 -5.96 -11.64 -25.80
C CYS A 101 -6.27 -13.11 -25.55
N GLU A 102 -6.36 -13.92 -26.61
CA GLU A 102 -6.70 -15.35 -26.52
C GLU A 102 -5.78 -16.17 -25.59
N LYS A 103 -4.55 -15.68 -25.38
CA LYS A 103 -3.55 -16.32 -24.50
C LYS A 103 -3.61 -15.82 -23.06
N THR A 104 -4.42 -14.81 -22.76
CA THR A 104 -4.53 -14.22 -21.43
C THR A 104 -5.48 -15.06 -20.58
N GLU A 105 -4.99 -15.59 -19.45
CA GLU A 105 -5.85 -16.24 -18.47
C GLU A 105 -6.82 -15.21 -17.85
N ALA A 106 -8.11 -15.37 -18.11
CA ALA A 106 -9.15 -14.37 -17.82
C ALA A 106 -9.27 -13.98 -16.34
N LEU A 107 -9.01 -14.94 -15.43
CA LEU A 107 -9.09 -14.74 -13.98
C LEU A 107 -7.97 -13.84 -13.45
N VAL A 108 -6.79 -13.88 -14.07
CA VAL A 108 -5.63 -13.07 -13.69
C VAL A 108 -5.82 -11.62 -14.13
N TYR A 109 -6.40 -11.39 -15.30
CA TYR A 109 -6.59 -10.05 -15.83
C TYR A 109 -7.61 -9.21 -15.02
N LEU A 110 -8.80 -9.76 -14.74
CA LEU A 110 -9.88 -8.99 -14.11
C LEU A 110 -9.56 -8.61 -12.65
N SER A 111 -8.95 -9.54 -11.93
CA SER A 111 -8.58 -9.40 -10.53
C SER A 111 -7.39 -8.45 -10.34
N ILE A 112 -6.37 -8.54 -11.21
CA ILE A 112 -5.25 -7.58 -11.25
C ILE A 112 -5.78 -6.20 -11.61
N TYR A 113 -6.56 -6.07 -12.69
CA TYR A 113 -7.07 -4.77 -13.13
C TYR A 113 -7.92 -4.11 -12.04
N LEU A 114 -8.88 -4.82 -11.45
CA LEU A 114 -9.81 -4.22 -10.49
C LEU A 114 -9.14 -3.90 -9.15
N SER A 115 -8.31 -4.81 -8.61
CA SER A 115 -7.62 -4.59 -7.34
C SER A 115 -6.61 -3.46 -7.42
N ILE A 116 -5.88 -3.39 -8.54
CA ILE A 116 -4.88 -2.36 -8.76
C ILE A 116 -5.54 -1.03 -9.10
N TYR A 117 -6.50 -1.00 -10.03
CA TYR A 117 -7.20 0.23 -10.39
C TYR A 117 -7.89 0.85 -9.17
N LEU A 118 -8.62 0.07 -8.37
CA LEU A 118 -9.33 0.59 -7.21
C LEU A 118 -8.37 1.06 -6.11
N SER A 119 -7.34 0.27 -5.78
CA SER A 119 -6.40 0.64 -4.71
C SER A 119 -5.53 1.84 -5.07
N ILE A 120 -5.11 1.95 -6.33
CA ILE A 120 -4.30 3.06 -6.82
C ILE A 120 -5.16 4.31 -7.01
N TYR A 121 -6.31 4.20 -7.67
CA TYR A 121 -7.21 5.33 -7.88
C TYR A 121 -7.64 5.92 -6.54
N LEU A 122 -8.04 5.08 -5.59
CA LEU A 122 -8.46 5.52 -4.26
C LEU A 122 -7.30 6.14 -3.47
N SER A 123 -6.11 5.53 -3.48
CA SER A 123 -4.96 6.06 -2.74
C SER A 123 -4.43 7.36 -3.31
N ILE A 124 -4.36 7.49 -4.64
CA ILE A 124 -3.98 8.74 -5.30
C ILE A 124 -5.03 9.81 -5.01
N TYR A 125 -6.31 9.51 -5.25
CA TYR A 125 -7.40 10.45 -5.02
C TYR A 125 -7.45 10.96 -3.58
N LEU A 126 -7.34 10.06 -2.60
CA LEU A 126 -7.25 10.47 -1.19
C LEU A 126 -5.99 11.28 -0.91
N SER A 127 -4.82 10.87 -1.43
CA SER A 127 -3.57 11.60 -1.18
C SER A 127 -3.61 13.01 -1.74
N THR A 128 -4.14 13.20 -2.96
CA THR A 128 -4.30 14.50 -3.58
C THR A 128 -5.30 15.37 -2.84
N GLN A 129 -6.39 14.77 -2.33
CA GLN A 129 -7.40 15.46 -1.53
C GLN A 129 -6.84 15.89 -0.17
N PHE A 130 -6.06 15.03 0.51
CA PHE A 130 -5.40 15.35 1.77
C PHE A 130 -4.33 16.42 1.61
N SER A 131 -3.51 16.36 0.55
CA SER A 131 -2.52 17.39 0.28
C SER A 131 -3.18 18.73 -0.03
N TYR A 132 -4.26 18.74 -0.83
CA TYR A 132 -5.03 19.94 -1.12
C TYR A 132 -5.62 20.56 0.15
N LEU A 133 -6.25 19.74 1.00
CA LEU A 133 -6.82 20.18 2.27
C LEU A 133 -5.74 20.71 3.23
N SER A 134 -4.59 20.06 3.30
CA SER A 134 -3.44 20.50 4.10
C SER A 134 -2.92 21.86 3.64
N ILE A 135 -2.76 22.05 2.33
CA ILE A 135 -2.31 23.32 1.74
C ILE A 135 -3.34 24.41 2.01
N TYR A 136 -4.63 24.15 1.73
CA TYR A 136 -5.72 25.09 1.98
C TYR A 136 -5.79 25.50 3.45
N LEU A 137 -5.73 24.55 4.39
CA LEU A 137 -5.76 24.82 5.82
C LEU A 137 -4.53 25.60 6.26
N SER A 138 -3.35 25.27 5.74
CA SER A 138 -2.10 26.00 6.06
C SER A 138 -2.17 27.46 5.57
N ILE A 139 -2.67 27.69 4.36
CA ILE A 139 -2.86 29.04 3.79
C ILE A 139 -3.89 29.80 4.61
N TYR A 140 -5.06 29.20 4.89
CA TYR A 140 -6.12 29.82 5.68
C TYR A 140 -5.63 30.19 7.09
N LEU A 141 -4.93 29.29 7.78
CA LEU A 141 -4.38 29.56 9.10
C LEU A 141 -3.32 30.67 9.07
N SER A 142 -2.46 30.68 8.05
CA SER A 142 -1.41 31.70 7.90
C SER A 142 -1.95 33.09 7.54
N ILE A 143 -3.05 33.18 6.79
CA ILE A 143 -3.64 34.44 6.34
C ILE A 143 -4.65 34.98 7.34
N TYR A 144 -5.43 34.12 7.99
CA TYR A 144 -6.54 34.56 8.84
C TYR A 144 -6.24 34.42 10.33
N LEU A 145 -5.51 33.38 10.77
CA LEU A 145 -5.26 33.16 12.20
C LEU A 145 -3.97 33.85 12.68
N PHE A 146 -2.90 33.83 11.88
CA PHE A 146 -1.61 34.44 12.27
C PHE A 146 -1.69 35.98 12.42
N PRO A 147 -2.35 36.73 11.51
CA PRO A 147 -2.51 38.17 11.66
C PRO A 147 -3.49 38.57 12.77
N PHE A 148 -4.45 37.68 13.07
CA PHE A 148 -5.44 37.84 14.14
C PHE A 148 -4.81 37.74 15.54
N ILE A 149 -3.75 36.92 15.70
CA ILE A 149 -2.99 36.84 16.95
C ILE A 149 -1.99 38.00 17.08
N SER A 150 -1.46 38.52 15.96
CA SER A 150 -0.47 39.61 15.98
C SER A 150 -1.07 41.02 16.03
N THR A 151 -2.33 41.21 15.62
CA THR A 151 -3.00 42.52 15.64
C THR A 151 -4.25 42.44 16.49
N GLN A 152 -4.23 43.12 17.64
CA GLN A 152 -5.40 43.26 18.51
C GLN A 152 -6.40 44.25 17.88
N SER A 153 -7.06 43.88 16.76
CA SER A 153 -8.02 44.77 16.09
C SER A 153 -9.23 44.02 15.48
N LEU A 154 -10.03 43.41 16.36
CA LEU A 154 -11.33 42.79 16.06
C LEU A 154 -12.25 43.69 15.21
N HIS A 155 -12.16 45.00 15.39
CA HIS A 155 -12.96 46.01 14.68
C HIS A 155 -12.67 46.09 13.18
N ILE A 156 -11.42 45.92 12.76
CA ILE A 156 -11.02 46.02 11.34
C ILE A 156 -11.42 44.74 10.59
N TYR A 157 -11.27 43.58 11.24
CA TYR A 157 -11.72 42.31 10.69
C TYR A 157 -13.24 42.25 10.52
N LEU A 158 -14.01 42.62 11.55
CA LEU A 158 -15.46 42.58 11.49
C LEU A 158 -16.01 43.58 10.45
N SER A 159 -15.38 44.75 10.29
CA SER A 159 -15.83 45.75 9.30
C SER A 159 -15.54 45.31 7.86
N ILE A 160 -14.37 44.72 7.59
CA ILE A 160 -14.03 44.22 6.25
C ILE A 160 -14.85 42.97 5.92
N TYR A 161 -14.97 42.01 6.85
CA TYR A 161 -15.75 40.80 6.64
C TYR A 161 -17.25 41.12 6.41
N LEU A 162 -17.83 41.99 7.24
CA LEU A 162 -19.24 42.36 7.12
C LEU A 162 -19.51 43.18 5.85
N SER A 163 -18.59 44.07 5.44
CA SER A 163 -18.76 44.85 4.21
C SER A 163 -18.65 44.00 2.94
N ILE A 164 -17.72 43.04 2.90
CA ILE A 164 -17.59 42.11 1.78
C ILE A 164 -18.81 41.17 1.75
N TYR A 165 -19.20 40.60 2.89
CA TYR A 165 -20.37 39.72 2.95
C TYR A 165 -21.67 40.43 2.54
N LEU A 166 -21.89 41.65 3.04
CA LEU A 166 -23.10 42.42 2.73
C LEU A 166 -23.14 42.88 1.27
N SER A 167 -22.00 43.27 0.67
CA SER A 167 -21.95 43.65 -0.75
C SER A 167 -22.23 42.48 -1.68
N ILE A 168 -21.69 41.30 -1.38
CA ILE A 168 -21.97 40.07 -2.12
C ILE A 168 -23.44 39.66 -1.95
N TYR A 169 -23.97 39.70 -0.72
CA TYR A 169 -25.36 39.36 -0.45
C TYR A 169 -26.34 40.30 -1.19
N LEU A 170 -26.14 41.61 -1.14
CA LEU A 170 -26.98 42.55 -1.89
C LEU A 170 -26.88 42.32 -3.40
N SER A 171 -25.69 42.05 -3.95
CA SER A 171 -25.52 41.81 -5.39
C SER A 171 -26.21 40.55 -5.92
N ILE A 172 -26.52 39.60 -5.03
CA ILE A 172 -27.15 38.33 -5.38
C ILE A 172 -28.67 38.39 -5.19
N TYR A 173 -29.15 39.20 -4.24
CA TYR A 173 -30.55 39.17 -3.80
C TYR A 173 -31.35 40.46 -4.09
N TYR A 174 -30.72 41.52 -4.62
CA TYR A 174 -31.34 42.75 -5.11
C TYR A 174 -30.71 43.19 -6.43
#